data_AF-A0A3B9GAG1-F1
#
_entry.id   AF-A0A3B9GAG1-F1
#
_cell.length_a   1.000
_cell.length_b   1.000
_cell.length_c   1.000
_cell.angle_alpha   90.00
_cell.angle_beta   90.00
_cell.angle_gamma   90.00
#
_symmetry.space_group_name_H-M   'P 1'
#
loop_
_entity.id
_entity.type
_entity.pdbx_description
1 polymer ?
#
loop_
_entity_poly.entity_id
_entity_poly.type
_entity_poly.pdbx_seq_one_letter_code
_entity_poly.pdbx_strand_id
1 'polypeptide(L)'
;DDRLPGKGPGLGNGNFVLGEIELDIAPAANPKKFSRVKFSTARASFSQKSYEVAKAIDGNPGGPNAGWAISPEVGKNQTAIFSIADPVQLEGGSILRFTLKQPYDDTHTLGKFRLSVTTQKGPLPFALPGDLKEALAVQKDQRNKAQLDAITKYFRENDSTLKSLDQKLAEARKPLPIDPKLVELRGLLTALEKKPSVDPRHDRWLNDLSLSKKQLAQRRLTGAQDLTWALINTSAFLFNH
;
A
#
# COMPACT_ATOMS: atom_id res chain seq x y z
N ASP A 1 35.44 0.84 14.06
CA ASP A 1 36.81 1.38 13.97
C ASP A 1 37.07 2.08 15.28
N ASP A 2 37.83 1.42 16.16
CA ASP A 2 38.04 1.90 17.52
C ASP A 2 38.86 3.20 17.57
N ARG A 3 39.42 3.64 16.43
CA ARG A 3 40.10 4.92 16.28
C ARG A 3 39.14 6.10 16.12
N LEU A 4 37.84 5.86 15.91
CA LEU A 4 36.83 6.91 15.72
C LEU A 4 35.76 6.86 16.83
N PRO A 5 35.27 8.02 17.29
CA PRO A 5 34.11 8.08 18.16
C PRO A 5 32.91 7.33 17.59
N GLY A 6 32.14 6.66 18.46
CA GLY A 6 30.99 5.86 18.03
C GLY A 6 31.34 4.78 16.99
N LYS A 7 32.58 4.27 17.00
CA LYS A 7 33.06 3.11 16.23
C LYS A 7 32.93 3.17 14.70
N GLY A 8 32.84 4.35 14.07
CA GLY A 8 33.22 4.49 12.66
C GLY A 8 32.34 5.33 11.74
N PRO A 9 31.00 5.20 11.73
CA PRO A 9 30.18 5.81 10.67
C PRO A 9 30.28 7.35 10.61
N GLY A 10 30.13 8.02 11.75
CA GLY A 10 30.33 9.45 11.91
C GLY A 10 31.68 9.80 12.55
N LEU A 11 32.22 10.97 12.23
CA LEU A 11 33.48 11.47 12.80
C LEU A 11 33.29 12.03 14.23
N GLY A 12 32.17 12.72 14.48
CA GLY A 12 31.88 13.40 15.75
C GLY A 12 31.40 12.46 16.85
N ASN A 13 30.10 12.25 16.99
CA ASN A 13 29.51 11.36 18.02
C ASN A 13 29.17 9.96 17.46
N GLY A 14 29.67 9.62 16.28
CA GLY A 14 29.34 8.39 15.56
C GLY A 14 28.13 8.48 14.62
N ASN A 15 27.34 9.57 14.69
CA ASN A 15 26.29 9.88 13.72
C ASN A 15 26.85 10.80 12.60
N PHE A 16 26.16 10.82 11.46
CA PHE A 16 26.44 11.73 10.35
C PHE A 16 25.13 12.24 9.76
N VAL A 17 25.19 13.33 8.99
CA VAL A 17 24.09 13.79 8.14
C VAL A 17 24.63 13.98 6.73
N LEU A 18 24.36 13.01 5.85
CA LEU A 18 24.67 13.11 4.42
C LEU A 18 23.54 13.88 3.74
N GLY A 19 23.76 15.17 3.56
CA GLY A 19 22.81 16.10 2.95
C GLY A 19 22.43 15.72 1.52
N GLU A 20 23.42 15.47 0.66
CA GLU A 20 23.18 15.07 -0.73
C GLU A 20 24.37 14.25 -1.26
N ILE A 21 24.09 13.25 -2.09
CA ILE A 21 25.09 12.55 -2.90
C ILE A 21 24.82 12.80 -4.40
N GLU A 22 25.83 13.30 -5.09
CA GLU A 22 25.77 13.54 -6.53
C GLU A 22 26.75 12.65 -7.28
N LEU A 23 26.36 12.21 -8.47
CA LEU A 23 27.20 11.46 -9.40
C LEU A 23 27.32 12.21 -10.72
N ASP A 24 28.55 12.56 -11.09
CA ASP A 24 28.88 13.02 -12.44
C ASP A 24 29.75 11.96 -13.14
N ILE A 25 29.48 11.72 -14.42
CA ILE A 25 30.21 10.74 -15.23
C ILE A 25 30.83 11.44 -16.44
N ALA A 26 32.09 11.13 -16.75
CA ALA A 26 32.75 11.52 -18.00
C ALA A 26 33.31 10.29 -18.72
N PRO A 27 33.37 10.26 -20.06
CA PRO A 27 34.10 9.24 -20.81
C PRO A 27 35.59 9.31 -20.46
N ALA A 28 36.27 8.16 -20.34
CA ALA A 28 37.71 8.13 -20.08
C ALA A 28 38.52 8.87 -21.16
N ALA A 29 38.06 8.81 -22.42
CA ALA A 29 38.64 9.53 -23.55
C ALA A 29 38.49 11.07 -23.47
N ASN A 30 37.55 11.58 -22.67
CA ASN A 30 37.36 13.02 -22.46
C ASN A 30 37.06 13.33 -20.99
N PRO A 31 38.09 13.32 -20.13
CA PRO A 31 37.95 13.39 -18.67
C PRO A 31 37.48 14.76 -18.17
N LYS A 32 37.19 15.72 -19.06
CA LYS A 32 36.65 17.04 -18.68
C LYS A 32 35.15 17.16 -18.97
N LYS A 33 34.58 16.26 -19.77
CA LYS A 33 33.18 16.31 -20.20
C LYS A 33 32.27 15.54 -19.25
N PHE A 34 32.13 16.06 -18.03
CA PHE A 34 31.24 15.49 -17.04
C PHE A 34 29.77 15.82 -17.34
N SER A 35 28.91 14.82 -17.19
CA SER A 35 27.46 14.96 -17.20
C SER A 35 26.88 14.43 -15.90
N ARG A 36 25.96 15.19 -15.30
CA ARG A 36 25.23 14.80 -14.10
C ARG A 36 24.35 13.59 -14.38
N VAL A 37 24.46 12.56 -13.55
CA VAL A 37 23.56 11.41 -13.53
C VAL A 37 22.66 11.51 -12.30
N LYS A 38 21.36 11.43 -12.52
CA LYS A 38 20.38 11.46 -11.43
C LYS A 38 20.19 10.07 -10.84
N PHE A 39 20.26 9.98 -9.53
CA PHE A 39 19.77 8.81 -8.82
C PHE A 39 18.23 8.80 -8.86
N SER A 40 17.65 7.63 -9.08
CA SER A 40 16.21 7.40 -9.16
C SER A 40 15.63 6.86 -7.87
N THR A 41 16.40 6.06 -7.13
CA THR A 41 15.97 5.45 -5.88
C THR A 41 17.13 5.36 -4.90
N ALA A 42 16.80 5.45 -3.61
CA ALA A 42 17.72 5.23 -2.51
C ALA A 42 17.11 4.25 -1.50
N ARG A 43 17.94 3.36 -0.94
CA ARG A 43 17.57 2.43 0.13
C ARG A 43 18.71 2.35 1.16
N ALA A 44 18.39 2.19 2.44
CA ALA A 44 19.37 2.16 3.52
C ALA A 44 19.03 1.13 4.60
N SER A 45 20.06 0.66 5.31
CA SER A 45 19.96 -0.38 6.34
C SER A 45 19.26 0.14 7.57
N PHE A 46 19.42 1.43 7.79
CA PHE A 46 18.67 2.17 8.76
C PHE A 46 18.55 3.62 8.27
N SER A 47 17.49 4.28 8.71
CA SER A 47 17.37 5.73 8.61
C SER A 47 16.78 6.25 9.90
N GLN A 48 17.43 7.27 10.46
CA GLN A 48 16.89 8.04 11.56
C GLN A 48 15.55 8.64 11.12
N LYS A 49 14.58 8.71 12.04
CA LYS A 49 13.28 9.36 11.80
C LYS A 49 13.51 10.79 11.27
N SER A 50 12.83 11.14 10.18
CA SER A 50 12.94 12.44 9.49
C SER A 50 14.25 12.69 8.74
N TYR A 51 15.17 11.73 8.69
CA TYR A 51 16.40 11.77 7.90
C TYR A 51 16.50 10.51 7.04
N GLU A 52 15.43 10.23 6.29
CA GLU A 52 15.32 9.10 5.38
C GLU A 52 16.34 9.20 4.25
N VAL A 53 16.95 8.07 3.85
CA VAL A 53 18.00 8.06 2.81
C VAL A 53 17.57 8.68 1.47
N ALA A 54 16.27 8.68 1.15
CA ALA A 54 15.74 9.33 -0.04
C ALA A 54 16.01 10.85 -0.08
N LYS A 55 16.18 11.48 1.08
CA LYS A 55 16.52 12.90 1.20
C LYS A 55 17.97 13.23 0.86
N ALA A 56 18.83 12.22 0.73
CA ALA A 56 20.19 12.42 0.24
C ALA A 56 20.27 12.50 -1.29
N ILE A 57 19.13 12.41 -2.01
CA ILE A 57 19.03 12.49 -3.47
C ILE A 57 17.86 13.37 -3.93
N ASP A 58 17.34 14.24 -3.04
CA ASP A 58 16.14 15.03 -3.31
C ASP A 58 16.45 16.45 -3.83
N GLY A 59 17.73 16.83 -3.90
CA GLY A 59 18.19 18.13 -4.33
C GLY A 59 18.17 19.21 -3.23
N ASN A 60 17.86 18.85 -1.98
CA ASN A 60 17.83 19.74 -0.83
C ASN A 60 18.94 19.38 0.15
N PRO A 61 20.20 19.79 -0.11
CA PRO A 61 21.36 19.29 0.63
C PRO A 61 21.43 19.72 2.09
N GLY A 62 20.64 20.70 2.55
CA GLY A 62 20.79 21.28 3.89
C GLY A 62 19.51 21.85 4.48
N GLY A 63 19.56 22.13 5.79
CA GLY A 63 18.42 22.57 6.59
C GLY A 63 17.91 21.48 7.55
N PRO A 64 16.89 21.79 8.37
CA PRO A 64 16.31 20.82 9.29
C PRO A 64 15.73 19.63 8.51
N ASN A 65 16.05 18.41 8.93
CA ASN A 65 15.54 17.18 8.31
C ASN A 65 15.95 17.02 6.84
N ALA A 66 17.09 17.58 6.44
CA ALA A 66 17.70 17.38 5.12
C ALA A 66 18.76 16.27 5.18
N GLY A 67 18.72 15.36 4.20
CA GLY A 67 19.69 14.28 4.08
C GLY A 67 19.41 13.01 4.92
N TRP A 68 20.42 12.14 4.96
CA TRP A 68 20.40 10.83 5.59
C TRP A 68 21.21 10.79 6.88
N ALA A 69 20.62 10.26 7.94
CA ALA A 69 21.27 10.07 9.24
C ALA A 69 20.93 8.71 9.85
N ILE A 70 21.70 8.30 10.88
CA ILE A 70 21.67 6.92 11.38
C ILE A 70 21.41 6.78 12.89
N SER A 71 21.16 7.87 13.61
CA SER A 71 20.88 7.77 15.06
C SER A 71 19.57 7.01 15.35
N PRO A 72 19.53 6.09 16.34
CA PRO A 72 20.57 5.77 17.32
C PRO A 72 21.52 4.63 16.93
N GLU A 73 21.46 4.13 15.69
CA GLU A 73 22.21 2.97 15.20
C GLU A 73 23.69 3.28 14.85
N VAL A 74 24.34 4.10 15.70
CA VAL A 74 25.77 4.42 15.62
C VAL A 74 26.65 3.21 15.95
N GLY A 75 27.89 3.20 15.48
CA GLY A 75 28.85 2.11 15.73
C GLY A 75 28.55 0.78 15.02
N LYS A 76 27.49 0.73 14.22
CA LYS A 76 27.14 -0.39 13.36
C LYS A 76 27.45 -0.03 11.91
N ASN A 77 27.76 -1.05 11.10
CA ASN A 77 27.93 -0.84 9.65
C ASN A 77 26.59 -0.46 9.04
N GLN A 78 26.53 0.72 8.45
CA GLN A 78 25.38 1.20 7.69
C GLN A 78 25.69 1.16 6.20
N THR A 79 24.70 0.83 5.39
CA THR A 79 24.82 0.74 3.94
C THR A 79 23.66 1.50 3.31
N ALA A 80 23.97 2.28 2.28
CA ALA A 80 22.99 2.87 1.39
C ALA A 80 23.26 2.42 -0.04
N ILE A 81 22.20 2.16 -0.79
CA ILE A 81 22.24 1.82 -2.22
C ILE A 81 21.48 2.91 -2.97
N PHE A 82 22.16 3.54 -3.91
CA PHE A 82 21.60 4.56 -4.81
C PHE A 82 21.59 3.99 -6.22
N SER A 83 20.42 3.93 -6.84
CA SER A 83 20.25 3.39 -8.20
C SER A 83 20.02 4.52 -9.19
N ILE A 84 20.46 4.35 -10.43
CA ILE A 84 20.18 5.25 -11.56
C ILE A 84 19.07 4.63 -12.41
N ALA A 85 18.19 5.43 -13.02
CA ALA A 85 17.10 4.92 -13.86
C ALA A 85 17.64 4.28 -15.15
N ASP A 86 18.52 4.99 -15.83
CA ASP A 86 19.10 4.57 -17.11
C ASP A 86 20.57 4.17 -16.90
N PRO A 87 20.93 2.90 -17.18
CA PRO A 87 22.32 2.47 -17.15
C PRO A 87 23.17 3.31 -18.11
N VAL A 88 24.19 3.98 -17.58
CA VAL A 88 25.14 4.74 -18.40
C VAL A 88 26.22 3.80 -18.90
N GLN A 89 26.27 3.58 -20.21
CA GLN A 89 27.31 2.79 -20.86
C GLN A 89 28.14 3.70 -21.76
N LEU A 90 29.41 3.88 -21.40
CA LEU A 90 30.37 4.67 -22.17
C LEU A 90 31.45 3.74 -22.73
N GLU A 91 31.63 3.79 -24.04
CA GLU A 91 32.71 3.06 -24.71
C GLU A 91 34.08 3.55 -24.24
N GLY A 92 35.01 2.64 -24.03
CA GLY A 92 36.37 2.95 -23.56
C GLY A 92 36.48 3.26 -22.05
N GLY A 93 35.42 3.05 -21.28
CA GLY A 93 35.41 3.25 -19.82
C GLY A 93 34.99 4.65 -19.38
N SER A 94 34.86 4.84 -18.07
CA SER A 94 34.30 6.06 -17.48
C SER A 94 35.06 6.53 -16.24
N ILE A 95 35.05 7.84 -16.02
CA ILE A 95 35.48 8.48 -14.79
C ILE A 95 34.23 8.86 -14.01
N LEU A 96 34.15 8.37 -12.77
CA LEU A 96 33.07 8.66 -11.85
C LEU A 96 33.53 9.72 -10.85
N ARG A 97 32.72 10.76 -10.68
CA ARG A 97 32.92 11.77 -9.64
C ARG A 97 31.74 11.74 -8.70
N PHE A 98 32.03 11.44 -7.44
CA PHE A 98 31.06 11.49 -6.36
C PHE A 98 31.26 12.78 -5.57
N THR A 99 30.19 13.52 -5.34
CA THR A 99 30.18 14.69 -4.45
C THR A 99 29.28 14.37 -3.27
N LEU A 100 29.84 14.37 -2.06
CA LEU A 100 29.11 14.15 -0.80
C LEU A 100 28.95 15.49 -0.09
N LYS A 101 27.74 16.02 -0.02
CA LYS A 101 27.43 17.30 0.63
C LYS A 101 26.94 17.03 2.05
N GLN A 102 27.54 17.70 3.03
CA GLN A 102 27.20 17.56 4.46
C GLN A 102 27.08 18.94 5.14
N PRO A 103 26.16 19.82 4.70
CA PRO A 103 26.03 21.18 5.24
C PRO A 103 25.17 21.25 6.51
N TYR A 104 25.02 20.15 7.26
CA TYR A 104 24.20 20.11 8.47
C TYR A 104 24.86 20.89 9.61
N ASP A 105 26.08 20.49 9.97
CA ASP A 105 27.00 21.18 10.89
C ASP A 105 28.41 20.60 10.74
N ASP A 106 29.36 21.10 11.53
CA ASP A 106 30.76 20.71 11.47
C ASP A 106 31.08 19.38 12.19
N THR A 107 30.09 18.76 12.85
CA THR A 107 30.28 17.60 13.74
C THR A 107 29.65 16.31 13.20
N HIS A 108 28.57 16.41 12.43
CA HIS A 108 27.85 15.28 11.84
C HIS A 108 28.39 14.93 10.46
N THR A 109 29.70 14.80 10.37
CA THR A 109 30.39 14.45 9.14
C THR A 109 30.65 12.95 9.04
N LEU A 110 30.70 12.42 7.81
CA LEU A 110 31.09 11.02 7.57
C LEU A 110 32.51 10.77 8.11
N GLY A 111 32.66 9.72 8.92
CA GLY A 111 33.96 9.31 9.48
C GLY A 111 34.64 8.28 8.60
N LYS A 112 34.18 7.03 8.64
CA LYS A 112 34.72 5.90 7.88
C LYS A 112 33.67 5.35 6.92
N PHE A 113 33.91 5.57 5.63
CA PHE A 113 33.02 5.09 4.57
C PHE A 113 33.81 4.44 3.43
N ARG A 114 33.07 3.77 2.54
CA ARG A 114 33.56 3.19 1.29
C ARG A 114 32.52 3.43 0.22
N LEU A 115 32.97 3.77 -0.98
CA LEU A 115 32.12 3.79 -2.18
C LEU A 115 32.37 2.51 -2.98
N SER A 116 31.32 1.95 -3.54
CA SER A 116 31.37 0.77 -4.40
C SER A 116 30.32 0.91 -5.48
N VAL A 117 30.63 0.41 -6.68
CA VAL A 117 29.77 0.51 -7.86
C VAL A 117 29.58 -0.87 -8.47
N THR A 118 28.44 -1.10 -9.11
CA THR A 118 28.11 -2.38 -9.75
C THR A 118 27.35 -2.14 -11.05
N THR A 119 27.51 -3.06 -12.00
CA THR A 119 26.77 -3.11 -13.26
C THR A 119 25.59 -4.08 -13.21
N GLN A 120 25.34 -4.72 -12.06
CA GLN A 120 24.23 -5.65 -11.89
C GLN A 120 22.89 -4.94 -12.08
N LYS A 121 22.07 -5.50 -12.99
CA LYS A 121 20.70 -5.02 -13.25
C LYS A 121 19.73 -5.63 -12.25
N GLY A 122 18.72 -4.87 -11.84
CA GLY A 122 17.65 -5.30 -10.93
C GLY A 122 17.78 -4.73 -9.52
N PRO A 123 16.83 -5.02 -8.62
CA PRO A 123 16.95 -4.58 -7.23
C PRO A 123 18.17 -5.23 -6.61
N LEU A 124 19.19 -4.43 -6.28
CA LEU A 124 20.33 -4.91 -5.53
C LEU A 124 19.83 -5.41 -4.16
N PRO A 125 20.23 -6.62 -3.72
CA PRO A 125 19.81 -7.14 -2.43
C PRO A 125 20.24 -6.17 -1.36
N PHE A 126 19.25 -5.53 -0.75
CA PHE A 126 19.47 -4.52 0.26
C PHE A 126 19.84 -5.25 1.56
N ALA A 127 20.91 -4.78 2.22
CA ALA A 127 21.61 -5.42 3.34
C ALA A 127 20.76 -6.45 4.10
N LEU A 128 21.23 -7.71 4.10
CA LEU A 128 20.54 -8.80 4.79
C LEU A 128 20.27 -8.38 6.25
N PRO A 129 19.02 -8.50 6.74
CA PRO A 129 18.70 -8.34 8.15
C PRO A 129 19.68 -9.08 9.07
N GLY A 130 19.92 -8.56 10.28
CA GLY A 130 20.94 -9.12 11.18
C GLY A 130 20.70 -10.59 11.51
N ASP A 131 19.45 -10.93 11.83
CA ASP A 131 18.96 -12.30 12.04
C ASP A 131 19.21 -13.20 10.82
N LEU A 132 19.03 -12.66 9.61
CA LEU A 132 19.28 -13.39 8.38
C LEU A 132 20.78 -13.62 8.12
N LYS A 133 21.63 -12.62 8.41
CA LYS A 133 23.09 -12.79 8.34
C LYS A 133 23.58 -13.85 9.30
N GLU A 134 23.09 -13.83 10.54
CA GLU A 134 23.41 -14.83 11.56
C GLU A 134 22.94 -16.22 11.14
N ALA A 135 21.70 -16.34 10.65
CA ALA A 135 21.15 -17.59 10.13
C ALA A 135 21.97 -18.16 8.96
N LEU A 136 22.43 -17.30 8.05
CA LEU A 136 23.24 -17.70 6.89
C LEU A 136 24.69 -18.04 7.27
N ALA A 137 25.23 -17.48 8.35
CA ALA A 137 26.56 -17.81 8.87
C ALA A 137 26.62 -19.22 9.49
N VAL A 138 25.50 -19.77 9.94
CA VAL A 138 25.40 -21.17 10.41
C VAL A 138 25.42 -22.12 9.20
N GLN A 139 26.17 -23.23 9.32
CA GLN A 139 26.21 -24.28 8.30
C GLN A 139 24.82 -24.81 7.99
N LYS A 140 24.55 -25.13 6.72
CA LYS A 140 23.20 -25.42 6.20
C LYS A 140 22.46 -26.51 6.99
N ASP A 141 23.17 -27.55 7.37
CA ASP A 141 22.72 -28.73 8.11
C ASP A 141 22.57 -28.49 9.62
N GLN A 142 23.16 -27.41 10.15
CA GLN A 142 23.07 -27.03 11.56
C GLN A 142 22.06 -25.90 11.83
N ARG A 143 21.40 -25.38 10.79
CA ARG A 143 20.40 -24.33 10.95
C ARG A 143 19.17 -24.85 11.68
N ASN A 144 18.77 -24.15 12.74
CA ASN A 144 17.55 -24.47 13.44
C ASN A 144 16.30 -24.00 12.67
N LYS A 145 15.12 -24.39 13.14
CA LYS A 145 13.84 -24.04 12.50
C LYS A 145 13.64 -22.53 12.36
N ALA A 146 13.96 -21.74 13.38
CA ALA A 146 13.78 -20.28 13.35
C ALA A 146 14.66 -19.61 12.28
N GLN A 147 15.90 -20.07 12.14
CA GLN A 147 16.84 -19.60 11.11
C GLN A 147 16.35 -19.94 9.70
N LEU A 148 15.84 -21.17 9.50
CA LEU A 148 15.27 -21.60 8.22
C LEU A 148 14.01 -20.82 7.85
N ASP A 149 13.14 -20.56 8.84
CA ASP A 149 11.91 -19.80 8.65
C ASP A 149 12.23 -18.33 8.30
N ALA A 150 13.23 -17.72 8.95
CA ALA A 150 13.70 -16.37 8.64
C ALA A 150 14.27 -16.26 7.21
N ILE A 151 15.13 -17.21 6.81
CA ILE A 151 15.67 -17.27 5.44
C ILE A 151 14.54 -17.43 4.42
N THR A 152 13.62 -18.36 4.67
CA THR A 152 12.51 -18.64 3.77
C THR A 152 11.60 -17.43 3.63
N LYS A 153 11.25 -16.78 4.75
CA LYS A 153 10.44 -15.57 4.75
C LYS A 153 11.09 -14.47 3.92
N TYR A 154 12.36 -14.17 4.17
CA TYR A 154 13.07 -13.14 3.42
C TYR A 154 13.11 -13.46 1.92
N PHE A 155 13.40 -14.71 1.55
CA PHE A 155 13.38 -15.13 0.15
C PHE A 155 12.01 -14.88 -0.50
N ARG A 156 10.93 -15.32 0.14
CA ARG A 156 9.57 -15.14 -0.39
C ARG A 156 9.18 -13.66 -0.54
N GLU A 157 9.60 -12.82 0.39
CA GLU A 157 9.30 -11.39 0.37
C GLU A 157 10.13 -10.61 -0.66
N ASN A 158 11.24 -11.15 -1.15
CA ASN A 158 12.17 -10.45 -2.05
C ASN A 158 12.25 -11.06 -3.46
N ASP A 159 11.75 -12.28 -3.67
CA ASP A 159 11.70 -12.92 -4.99
C ASP A 159 10.52 -12.38 -5.83
N SER A 160 10.84 -11.65 -6.91
CA SER A 160 9.84 -11.03 -7.78
C SER A 160 9.09 -12.06 -8.63
N THR A 161 9.73 -13.17 -9.00
CA THR A 161 9.10 -14.25 -9.77
C THR A 161 8.05 -14.95 -8.92
N LEU A 162 8.38 -15.28 -7.67
CA LEU A 162 7.45 -15.88 -6.72
C LEU A 162 6.24 -14.98 -6.48
N LYS A 163 6.45 -13.68 -6.23
CA LYS A 163 5.33 -12.72 -6.09
C LYS A 163 4.41 -12.71 -7.29
N SER A 164 4.96 -12.75 -8.50
CA SER A 164 4.16 -12.82 -9.73
C SER A 164 3.35 -14.12 -9.82
N LEU A 165 3.94 -15.25 -9.44
CA LEU A 165 3.26 -16.54 -9.41
C LEU A 165 2.16 -16.58 -8.35
N ASP A 166 2.41 -16.06 -7.15
CA ASP A 166 1.42 -15.96 -6.07
C ASP A 166 0.21 -15.11 -6.49
N GLN A 167 0.45 -14.00 -7.20
CA GLN A 167 -0.63 -13.17 -7.77
C GLN A 167 -1.46 -13.95 -8.80
N LYS A 168 -0.81 -14.67 -9.73
CA LYS A 168 -1.52 -15.50 -10.71
C LYS A 168 -2.33 -16.60 -10.06
N LEU A 169 -1.78 -17.24 -9.02
CA LEU A 169 -2.48 -18.27 -8.26
C LEU A 169 -3.69 -17.70 -7.53
N ALA A 170 -3.56 -16.54 -6.89
CA ALA A 170 -4.66 -15.85 -6.23
C ALA A 170 -5.77 -15.50 -7.22
N GLU A 171 -5.41 -14.99 -8.41
CA GLU A 171 -6.36 -14.70 -9.49
C GLU A 171 -7.10 -15.98 -9.95
N ALA A 172 -6.36 -17.06 -10.18
CA ALA A 172 -6.93 -18.34 -10.62
C ALA A 172 -7.83 -18.99 -9.55
N ARG A 173 -7.65 -18.65 -8.27
CA ARG A 173 -8.48 -19.13 -7.15
C ARG A 173 -9.76 -18.32 -6.94
N LYS A 174 -9.93 -17.18 -7.62
CA LYS A 174 -11.17 -16.41 -7.49
C LYS A 174 -12.35 -17.28 -7.98
N PRO A 175 -13.48 -17.27 -7.27
CA PRO A 175 -14.66 -17.98 -7.74
C PRO A 175 -15.07 -17.44 -9.10
N LEU A 176 -15.47 -18.34 -9.99
CA LEU A 176 -16.00 -17.96 -11.29
C LEU A 176 -17.24 -17.07 -11.10
N PRO A 177 -17.43 -16.05 -11.95
CA PRO A 177 -18.67 -15.28 -11.94
C PRO A 177 -19.85 -16.22 -12.17
N ILE A 178 -20.98 -15.92 -11.51
CA ILE A 178 -22.22 -16.67 -11.73
C ILE A 178 -22.60 -16.54 -13.21
N ASP A 179 -22.93 -17.67 -13.83
CA ASP A 179 -23.38 -17.71 -15.22
C ASP A 179 -24.51 -16.67 -15.44
N PRO A 180 -24.34 -15.71 -16.37
CA PRO A 180 -25.37 -14.72 -16.68
C PRO A 180 -26.73 -15.34 -16.98
N LYS A 181 -26.78 -16.53 -17.60
CA LYS A 181 -28.02 -17.24 -17.90
C LYS A 181 -28.69 -17.77 -16.63
N LEU A 182 -27.91 -18.22 -15.66
CA LEU A 182 -28.43 -18.64 -14.36
C LEU A 182 -29.03 -17.46 -13.58
N VAL A 183 -28.42 -16.28 -13.67
CA VAL A 183 -28.97 -15.04 -13.09
C VAL A 183 -30.32 -14.69 -13.73
N GLU A 184 -30.41 -14.75 -15.06
CA GLU A 184 -31.66 -14.52 -15.81
C GLU A 184 -32.77 -15.52 -15.39
N LEU A 185 -32.45 -16.81 -15.34
CA LEU A 185 -33.41 -17.86 -14.97
C LEU A 185 -33.92 -17.71 -13.54
N ARG A 186 -33.06 -17.32 -12.58
CA ARG A 186 -33.48 -17.00 -11.20
C ARG A 186 -34.42 -15.80 -11.16
N GLY A 187 -34.16 -14.78 -11.98
CA GLY A 187 -35.03 -13.62 -12.12
C GLY A 187 -36.42 -14.01 -12.66
N LEU A 188 -36.46 -14.83 -13.71
CA LEU A 188 -37.71 -15.35 -14.29
C LEU A 188 -38.50 -16.19 -13.29
N LEU A 189 -37.84 -17.10 -12.57
CA LEU A 189 -38.48 -17.92 -11.54
C LEU A 189 -39.14 -17.03 -10.48
N THR A 190 -38.39 -16.05 -9.95
CA THR A 190 -38.90 -15.10 -8.94
C THR A 190 -40.11 -14.32 -9.45
N ALA A 191 -40.13 -13.95 -10.73
CA ALA A 191 -41.26 -13.27 -11.34
C ALA A 191 -42.50 -14.17 -11.49
N LEU A 192 -42.30 -15.45 -11.83
CA LEU A 192 -43.36 -16.44 -12.00
C LEU A 192 -43.93 -16.95 -10.68
N GLU A 193 -43.13 -17.00 -9.60
CA GLU A 193 -43.58 -17.37 -8.25
C GLU A 193 -44.54 -16.33 -7.63
N LYS A 194 -44.54 -15.09 -8.13
CA LYS A 194 -45.56 -14.11 -7.74
C LYS A 194 -46.91 -14.62 -8.24
N LYS A 195 -47.71 -15.17 -7.32
CA LYS A 195 -49.03 -15.75 -7.60
C LYS A 195 -49.82 -14.85 -8.55
N PRO A 196 -50.14 -15.29 -9.78
CA PRO A 196 -50.93 -14.49 -10.69
C PRO A 196 -52.32 -14.26 -10.08
N SER A 197 -52.80 -13.01 -10.13
CA SER A 197 -54.21 -12.68 -9.87
C SER A 197 -55.05 -13.44 -10.89
N VAL A 198 -55.84 -14.41 -10.42
CA VAL A 198 -56.56 -15.36 -11.30
C VAL A 198 -57.72 -14.67 -12.02
N ASP A 199 -58.34 -13.65 -11.39
CA ASP A 199 -59.31 -12.74 -11.99
C ASP A 199 -59.39 -11.48 -11.11
N PRO A 200 -59.13 -10.25 -11.62
CA PRO A 200 -59.25 -9.02 -10.85
C PRO A 200 -60.62 -8.82 -10.18
N ARG A 201 -61.70 -9.36 -10.77
CA ARG A 201 -63.04 -9.32 -10.17
C ARG A 201 -63.16 -10.26 -8.98
N HIS A 202 -62.57 -11.45 -9.07
CA HIS A 202 -62.54 -12.40 -7.96
C HIS A 202 -61.78 -11.82 -6.76
N ASP A 203 -60.64 -11.20 -7.00
CA ASP A 203 -59.84 -10.57 -5.93
C ASP A 203 -60.58 -9.38 -5.30
N ARG A 204 -61.29 -8.59 -6.10
CA ARG A 204 -62.19 -7.53 -5.59
C ARG A 204 -63.29 -8.14 -4.71
N TRP A 205 -63.98 -9.18 -5.16
CA TRP A 205 -65.03 -9.83 -4.37
C TRP A 205 -64.54 -10.45 -3.07
N LEU A 206 -63.33 -11.03 -3.06
CA LEU A 206 -62.72 -11.54 -1.83
C LEU A 206 -62.43 -10.40 -0.84
N ASN A 207 -61.93 -9.28 -1.33
CA ASN A 207 -61.71 -8.09 -0.51
C ASN A 207 -63.03 -7.51 0.02
N ASP A 208 -64.05 -7.39 -0.83
CA ASP A 208 -65.38 -6.89 -0.46
C ASP A 208 -66.04 -7.81 0.58
N LEU A 209 -65.95 -9.14 0.39
CA LEU A 209 -66.45 -10.13 1.35
C LEU A 209 -65.72 -10.02 2.69
N SER A 210 -64.40 -9.83 2.68
CA SER A 210 -63.59 -9.63 3.89
C SER A 210 -64.01 -8.36 4.63
N LEU A 211 -64.20 -7.25 3.91
CA LEU A 211 -64.66 -5.98 4.46
C LEU A 211 -66.07 -6.11 5.05
N SER A 212 -67.00 -6.73 4.32
CA SER A 212 -68.37 -6.96 4.76
C SER A 212 -68.43 -7.82 6.02
N LYS A 213 -67.63 -8.89 6.11
CA LYS A 213 -67.51 -9.71 7.34
C LYS A 213 -67.06 -8.87 8.54
N LYS A 214 -66.09 -7.97 8.36
CA LYS A 214 -65.62 -7.07 9.42
C LYS A 214 -66.72 -6.09 9.86
N GLN A 215 -67.43 -5.48 8.91
CA GLN A 215 -68.55 -4.59 9.19
C GLN A 215 -69.68 -5.31 9.95
N LEU A 216 -70.02 -6.53 9.54
CA LEU A 216 -71.02 -7.37 10.22
C LEU A 216 -70.62 -7.74 11.64
N ALA A 217 -69.33 -7.94 11.92
CA ALA A 217 -68.83 -8.17 13.27
C ALA A 217 -68.86 -6.88 14.12
N GLN A 218 -68.73 -5.71 13.50
CA GLN A 218 -68.67 -4.40 14.15
C GLN A 218 -69.92 -3.56 13.88
N ARG A 219 -71.12 -4.13 14.11
CA ARG A 219 -72.40 -3.51 13.75
C ARG A 219 -72.62 -2.12 14.34
N ARG A 220 -72.23 -1.90 15.62
CA ARG A 220 -72.39 -0.59 16.28
C ARG A 220 -71.49 0.48 15.66
N LEU A 221 -70.24 0.11 15.36
CA LEU A 221 -69.30 1.02 14.70
C LEU A 221 -69.75 1.33 13.29
N THR A 222 -70.18 0.31 12.54
CA THR A 222 -70.70 0.47 11.17
C THR A 222 -71.95 1.36 11.18
N GLY A 223 -72.92 1.11 12.06
CA GLY A 223 -74.11 1.95 12.19
C GLY A 223 -73.81 3.39 12.62
N ALA A 224 -72.83 3.60 13.50
CA ALA A 224 -72.38 4.95 13.87
C ALA A 224 -71.70 5.65 12.68
N GLN A 225 -70.89 4.93 11.90
CA GLN A 225 -70.28 5.44 10.67
C GLN A 225 -71.34 5.79 9.62
N ASP A 226 -72.36 4.96 9.44
CA ASP A 226 -73.47 5.20 8.51
C ASP A 226 -74.31 6.41 8.94
N LEU A 227 -74.63 6.53 10.24
CA LEU A 227 -75.32 7.70 10.79
C LEU A 227 -74.47 8.97 10.64
N THR A 228 -73.17 8.87 10.92
CA THR A 228 -72.24 10.00 10.74
C THR A 228 -72.18 10.42 9.27
N TRP A 229 -72.09 9.45 8.36
CA TRP A 229 -72.12 9.70 6.93
C TRP A 229 -73.43 10.35 6.49
N ALA A 230 -74.57 9.87 6.97
CA ALA A 230 -75.88 10.45 6.67
C ALA A 230 -75.99 11.89 7.22
N LEU A 231 -75.56 12.13 8.47
CA LEU A 231 -75.59 13.45 9.09
C LEU A 231 -74.71 14.46 8.33
N ILE A 232 -73.47 14.08 8.01
CA ILE A 232 -72.54 14.94 7.24
C ILE A 232 -73.12 15.27 5.85
N ASN A 233 -73.87 14.36 5.24
CA ASN A 233 -74.46 14.55 3.92
C ASN A 233 -75.90 15.07 3.94
N THR A 234 -76.38 15.60 5.07
CA THR A 234 -77.67 16.31 5.15
C THR A 234 -77.48 17.82 5.26
N SER A 235 -78.31 18.56 4.53
CA SER A 235 -78.24 20.03 4.43
C SER A 235 -78.37 20.75 5.79
N ALA A 236 -79.09 20.18 6.76
CA ALA A 236 -79.24 20.77 8.09
C ALA A 236 -77.94 20.78 8.93
N PHE A 237 -77.00 19.86 8.67
CA PHE A 237 -75.70 19.82 9.35
C PHE A 237 -74.65 20.72 8.68
N LEU A 238 -74.76 20.93 7.36
CA LEU A 238 -73.83 21.74 6.57
C LEU A 238 -74.05 23.27 6.70
N PHE A 239 -75.18 23.74 7.26
CA PHE A 239 -75.53 25.17 7.34
C PHE A 239 -75.87 25.68 8.76
N ASN A 240 -75.30 25.07 9.80
CA ASN A 240 -75.33 25.64 11.16
C ASN A 240 -74.31 26.80 11.25
N HIS A 241 -74.78 28.04 11.12
CA HIS A 241 -74.09 29.26 11.55
C HIS A 241 -74.52 29.64 12.96
#